data_AF-A0A355AVG2-F1
#
_entry.id   AF-A0A355AVG2-F1
#
_cell.length_a   1.000
_cell.length_b   1.000
_cell.length_c   1.000
_cell.angle_alpha   90.00
_cell.angle_beta   90.00
_cell.angle_gamma   90.00
#
_symmetry.space_group_name_H-M   'P 1'
#
loop_
_entity.id
_entity.type
_entity.pdbx_description
1 polymer ?
#
loop_
_entity_poly.entity_id
_entity_poly.type
_entity_poly.pdbx_seq_one_letter_code
_entity_poly.pdbx_strand_id
1 'polypeptide(L)' 'MKINLTSADPISLKTDCLVVGILDDGKLTASAKKADKSMGGIIQRLVDDGDIKG' A
#
# COMPACT_ATOMS: atom_id res chain seq x y z
N MET A 1 18.83 15.27 3.57
CA MET A 1 17.84 14.18 3.61
C MET A 1 18.35 13.11 4.55
N LYS A 2 17.55 12.65 5.52
CA LYS A 2 17.93 11.56 6.44
C LYS A 2 17.14 10.31 6.08
N ILE A 3 17.80 9.16 5.96
CA ILE A 3 17.19 7.87 5.64
C ILE A 3 17.37 6.95 6.84
N ASN A 4 16.31 6.25 7.24
CA ASN A 4 16.37 5.24 8.29
C ASN A 4 15.72 3.96 7.76
N LEU A 5 16.29 2.82 8.11
CA LEU A 5 15.73 1.51 7.78
C LEU A 5 14.90 1.01 8.97
N THR A 6 13.79 0.34 8.67
CA THR A 6 12.92 -0.26 9.68
C THR A 6 12.27 -1.53 9.13
N SER A 7 11.93 -2.45 10.03
CA SER A 7 11.12 -3.64 9.77
C SER A 7 9.74 -3.56 10.43
N ALA A 8 9.34 -2.36 10.89
CA ALA A 8 8.05 -2.11 11.50
C ALA A 8 6.88 -2.51 10.56
N ASP A 9 5.75 -2.90 11.14
CA ASP A 9 4.55 -3.16 10.36
C ASP A 9 4.10 -1.86 9.65
N PRO A 10 3.86 -1.86 8.33
CA PRO A 10 3.40 -0.70 7.58
C PRO A 10 2.19 0.00 8.20
N ILE A 11 1.32 -0.73 8.90
CA ILE A 11 0.08 -0.20 9.48
C ILE A 11 0.33 0.55 10.79
N SER A 12 1.38 0.20 11.52
CA SER A 12 1.69 0.86 12.80
C SER A 12 2.66 2.04 12.64
N LEU A 13 3.21 2.22 11.44
CA LEU A 13 4.13 3.31 11.11
C LEU A 13 3.43 4.66 11.17
N LYS A 14 3.87 5.51 12.10
CA LYS A 14 3.50 6.93 12.12
C LYS A 14 4.34 7.67 11.08
N THR A 15 3.75 7.92 9.93
CA THR A 15 4.32 8.66 8.79
C THR A 15 3.24 9.50 8.15
N ASP A 16 3.64 10.61 7.51
CA ASP A 16 2.70 11.48 6.79
C ASP A 16 2.20 10.82 5.50
N CYS A 17 3.01 9.93 4.90
CA CYS A 17 2.67 9.18 3.70
C CYS A 17 3.28 7.78 3.73
N LEU A 18 2.48 6.78 3.35
CA LEU A 18 2.90 5.40 3.16
C LEU A 18 2.92 5.07 1.67
N VAL A 19 4.07 4.67 1.15
CA VAL A 19 4.23 4.24 -0.25
C VAL A 19 4.13 2.72 -0.32
N VAL A 20 3.26 2.21 -1.19
CA VAL A 20 3.05 0.77 -1.41
C VAL A 20 3.06 0.45 -2.91
N GLY A 21 3.42 -0.79 -3.26
CA GLY A 21 3.48 -1.23 -4.65
C GLY A 21 2.22 -1.98 -5.11
N ILE A 22 1.80 -1.71 -6.34
CA ILE A 22 0.81 -2.45 -7.13
C ILE A 22 1.54 -2.94 -8.39
N LEU A 23 1.28 -4.17 -8.83
CA LEU A 23 1.92 -4.79 -9.99
C LEU A 23 1.05 -4.66 -11.25
N ASP A 24 1.63 -4.92 -12.43
CA ASP A 24 1.01 -4.76 -13.78
C ASP A 24 -0.36 -5.46 -13.97
N ASP A 25 -0.67 -6.47 -13.16
CA ASP A 25 -1.95 -7.21 -13.16
C ASP A 25 -2.95 -6.71 -12.10
N GLY A 26 -2.70 -5.54 -11.51
CA GLY A 26 -3.47 -5.01 -10.39
C GLY A 26 -3.19 -5.72 -9.06
N LYS A 27 -2.20 -6.62 -9.01
CA LYS A 27 -1.89 -7.38 -7.79
C LYS A 27 -1.20 -6.51 -6.75
N LEU A 28 -1.86 -6.38 -5.60
CA LEU A 28 -1.30 -5.74 -4.42
C LEU A 28 -0.08 -6.51 -3.87
N THR A 29 1.01 -5.81 -3.60
CA THR A 29 2.15 -6.35 -2.83
C THR A 29 1.75 -6.70 -1.39
N ALA A 30 2.56 -7.46 -0.65
CA ALA A 30 2.23 -7.85 0.72
C ALA A 30 1.94 -6.66 1.64
N SER A 31 2.73 -5.58 1.52
CA SER A 31 2.51 -4.34 2.26
C SER A 31 1.24 -3.62 1.81
N ALA A 32 0.96 -3.58 0.51
CA ALA A 32 -0.27 -2.99 -0.02
C ALA A 32 -1.52 -3.74 0.44
N LYS A 33 -1.50 -5.08 0.46
CA LYS A 33 -2.60 -5.92 0.98
C LYS A 33 -2.88 -5.67 2.46
N LYS A 34 -1.84 -5.49 3.27
CA LYS A 34 -2.00 -5.14 4.69
C LYS A 34 -2.67 -3.78 4.84
N ALA A 35 -2.18 -2.79 4.11
CA ALA A 35 -2.73 -1.44 4.06
C ALA A 35 -4.20 -1.47 3.64
N ASP A 36 -4.49 -2.10 2.50
CA ASP A 36 -5.84 -2.25 1.95
C ASP A 36 -6.82 -2.89 2.94
N LYS A 37 -6.42 -4.00 3.57
CA LYS A 37 -7.23 -4.68 4.59
C LYS A 37 -7.56 -3.78 5.78
N SER A 38 -6.61 -2.97 6.25
CA SER A 38 -6.84 -2.02 7.36
C SER A 38 -7.76 -0.86 6.98
N MET A 39 -7.85 -0.54 5.68
CA MET A 39 -8.65 0.55 5.12
C MET A 39 -9.99 0.08 4.53
N GLY A 40 -10.35 -1.20 4.73
CA GLY A 40 -11.63 -1.75 4.27
C GLY A 40 -11.68 -2.06 2.77
N GLY A 41 -10.54 -2.31 2.11
CA GLY A 41 -10.51 -2.75 0.71
C GLY A 41 -10.51 -1.64 -0.33
N ILE A 42 -10.27 -0.39 0.07
CA ILE A 42 -10.36 0.77 -0.83
C ILE A 42 -9.29 0.77 -1.93
N ILE A 43 -8.09 0.28 -1.65
CA ILE A 43 -7.01 0.26 -2.65
C ILE A 43 -7.36 -0.75 -3.74
N GLN A 44 -7.82 -1.95 -3.37
CA GLN A 44 -8.24 -2.94 -4.36
C GLN A 44 -9.39 -2.40 -5.21
N ARG A 45 -10.37 -1.74 -4.58
CA ARG A 45 -11.47 -1.13 -5.31
C ARG A 45 -11.01 -0.08 -6.34
N LEU A 46 -10.07 0.79 -5.99
CA LEU A 46 -9.53 1.78 -6.94
C LEU A 46 -8.76 1.14 -8.10
N VAL A 47 -8.10 0.00 -7.85
CA VAL A 47 -7.48 -0.80 -8.92
C VAL A 47 -8.55 -1.43 -9.81
N ASP A 48 -9.59 -2.02 -9.23
CA ASP A 48 -10.69 -2.66 -9.95
C ASP A 48 -11.50 -1.65 -10.79
N ASP A 49 -11.70 -0.44 -10.26
CA ASP A 49 -12.35 0.69 -10.95
C ASP A 49 -11.45 1.29 -12.05
N GLY A 50 -10.17 0.90 -12.10
CA GLY A 50 -9.20 1.29 -13.13
C GLY A 50 -8.52 2.64 -12.88
N ASP A 51 -8.73 3.24 -11.71
CA ASP A 51 -8.13 4.51 -11.29
C ASP A 51 -6.61 4.38 -11.05
N ILE A 52 -6.18 3.18 -10.65
CA ILE A 52 -4.78 2.87 -10.43
C ILE A 52 -4.37 1.69 -11.31
N LYS A 53 -3.35 1.90 -12.13
CA LYS A 53 -2.70 0.85 -12.92
C LYS A 53 -1.31 0.61 -12.35
N GLY A 54 -0.98 -0.67 -12.16
CA GLY A 54 0.36 -1.11 -11.81
C GLY A 54 1.18 -1.44 -13.05
#